data_AF-A0A9D4KPT3-F1
#
_entry.id   AF-A0A9D4KPT3-F1
#
_cell.length_a   1.000
_cell.length_b   1.000
_cell.length_c   1.000
_cell.angle_alpha   90.00
_cell.angle_beta   90.00
_cell.angle_gamma   90.00
#
_symmetry.space_group_name_H-M   'P 1'
#
loop_
_entity.id
_entity.type
_entity.pdbx_description
1 polymer ?
#
loop_
_entity_poly.entity_id
_entity_poly.type
_entity_poly.pdbx_seq_one_letter_code
_entity_poly.pdbx_strand_id
1 'polypeptide(L)'
;MVPMLVLGFTTERYIAVCHPFVKQKYCTVTRAKIVIGCMSATSVVLGLVQVYIWAFDDVLGCVFRPSAIGFHTVWTWITEMLLFLVIPVACLVINGLVIREIKRIQVQSAAHGHGANPASTTTLLCVSFYFIFTLLPATIVYAIQTSIPQGDPYLKLDKWASDPTWKAYFLYLTIRKVVEEICLSNYASYFIIYYVTGVYFRRAFTDLFMWANFSIRRKSFNRATTSDYIPTCNGKALCSETFVLNEMDDQ
;
A
#
# COMPACT_ATOMS: atom_id res chain seq x y z
N MET A 1 3.15 8.88 -3.30
CA MET A 1 2.04 8.01 -3.76
C MET A 1 1.35 7.28 -2.60
N VAL A 2 2.05 6.50 -1.77
CA VAL A 2 1.41 5.69 -0.70
C VAL A 2 0.57 6.45 0.32
N PRO A 3 1.01 7.60 0.88
CA PRO A 3 0.22 8.37 1.83
C PRO A 3 -1.17 8.75 1.29
N MET A 4 -1.20 9.20 0.03
CA MET A 4 -2.43 9.56 -0.66
C MET A 4 -3.34 8.33 -0.81
N LEU A 5 -2.80 7.18 -1.26
CA LEU A 5 -3.59 5.95 -1.44
C LEU A 5 -4.22 5.48 -0.13
N VAL A 6 -3.47 5.50 0.98
CA VAL A 6 -4.01 5.15 2.31
C VAL A 6 -5.12 6.11 2.72
N LEU A 7 -4.97 7.42 2.46
CA LEU A 7 -6.03 8.39 2.70
C LEU A 7 -7.29 8.13 1.85
N GLY A 8 -7.10 7.73 0.59
CA GLY A 8 -8.21 7.35 -0.31
C GLY A 8 -8.98 6.15 0.23
N PHE A 9 -8.29 5.08 0.62
CA PHE A 9 -8.92 3.88 1.18
C PHE A 9 -9.61 4.14 2.53
N THR A 10 -9.01 4.94 3.41
CA THR A 10 -9.62 5.31 4.69
C THR A 10 -10.87 6.15 4.49
N THR A 11 -10.85 7.09 3.53
CA THR A 11 -12.03 7.91 3.17
C THR A 11 -13.16 7.06 2.59
N GLU A 12 -12.85 6.12 1.70
CA GLU A 12 -13.84 5.18 1.14
C GLU A 12 -14.53 4.39 2.27
N ARG A 13 -13.75 3.91 3.25
CA ARG A 13 -14.29 3.18 4.39
C ARG A 13 -15.13 4.06 5.32
N TYR A 14 -14.69 5.30 5.54
CA TYR A 14 -15.47 6.28 6.29
C TYR A 14 -16.84 6.51 5.67
N ILE A 15 -16.91 6.72 4.36
CA ILE A 15 -18.19 6.89 3.66
C ILE A 15 -19.05 5.62 3.79
N ALA A 16 -18.45 4.44 3.60
CA ALA A 16 -19.18 3.17 3.66
C ALA A 16 -19.77 2.87 5.05
N VAL A 17 -19.07 3.26 6.13
CA VAL A 17 -19.48 2.99 7.52
C VAL A 17 -20.38 4.10 8.06
N CYS A 18 -19.99 5.37 7.94
CA CYS A 18 -20.74 6.49 8.51
C CYS A 18 -21.96 6.90 7.67
N HIS A 19 -21.94 6.62 6.37
CA HIS A 19 -23.02 6.99 5.45
C HIS A 19 -23.41 5.81 4.53
N PRO A 20 -23.94 4.71 5.09
CA PRO A 20 -24.20 3.48 4.35
C PRO A 20 -25.22 3.63 3.20
N PHE A 21 -26.13 4.60 3.27
CA PHE A 21 -27.10 4.88 2.19
C PHE A 21 -26.50 5.72 1.06
N VAL A 22 -25.45 6.48 1.36
CA VAL A 22 -24.74 7.33 0.40
C VAL A 22 -23.64 6.53 -0.32
N LYS A 23 -23.19 5.41 0.25
CA LYS A 23 -22.16 4.52 -0.33
C LYS A 23 -22.45 4.15 -1.79
N GLN A 24 -23.71 3.93 -2.16
CA GLN A 24 -24.08 3.46 -3.49
C GLN A 24 -23.85 4.53 -4.58
N LYS A 25 -23.85 5.81 -4.19
CA LYS A 25 -23.57 6.95 -5.09
C LYS A 25 -22.08 7.29 -5.16
N TYR A 26 -21.32 7.06 -4.10
CA TYR A 26 -19.92 7.51 -3.98
C TYR A 26 -18.87 6.40 -4.12
N CYS A 27 -19.13 5.17 -3.66
CA CYS A 27 -18.22 4.02 -3.80
C CYS A 27 -18.49 3.24 -5.09
N THR A 28 -18.47 3.92 -6.24
CA THR A 28 -18.56 3.26 -7.55
C THR A 28 -17.18 2.98 -8.12
N VAL A 29 -17.02 1.85 -8.83
CA VAL A 29 -15.75 1.44 -9.43
C VAL A 29 -15.24 2.48 -10.43
N THR A 30 -16.13 3.10 -11.20
CA THR A 30 -15.77 4.15 -12.16
C THR A 30 -15.15 5.36 -11.49
N ARG A 31 -15.74 5.82 -10.36
CA ARG A 31 -15.20 6.95 -9.60
C ARG A 31 -13.90 6.60 -8.91
N ALA A 32 -13.79 5.38 -8.36
CA ALA A 32 -12.55 4.90 -7.77
C ALA A 32 -11.38 4.93 -8.79
N LYS A 33 -11.61 4.49 -10.03
CA LYS A 33 -10.61 4.58 -11.11
C LYS A 33 -10.20 6.03 -11.40
N ILE A 34 -11.15 6.96 -11.45
CA ILE A 34 -10.87 8.39 -11.65
C ILE A 34 -10.03 8.92 -10.50
N VAL A 35 -10.42 8.65 -9.25
CA VAL A 35 -9.72 9.11 -8.05
C VAL A 35 -8.28 8.58 -8.01
N ILE A 36 -8.09 7.28 -8.25
CA ILE A 36 -6.75 6.68 -8.33
C ILE A 36 -5.94 7.31 -9.47
N GLY A 37 -6.56 7.53 -10.63
CA GLY A 37 -5.94 8.22 -11.76
C GLY A 37 -5.48 9.63 -11.40
N CYS A 38 -6.33 10.45 -10.78
CA CYS A 38 -5.99 11.79 -10.31
C CYS A 38 -4.85 11.76 -9.29
N MET A 39 -4.90 10.87 -8.30
CA MET A 39 -3.85 10.75 -7.27
C MET A 39 -2.50 10.32 -7.85
N SER A 40 -2.54 9.46 -8.87
CA SER A 40 -1.36 9.02 -9.61
C SER A 40 -0.78 10.17 -10.43
N ALA A 41 -1.63 10.90 -11.16
CA ALA A 41 -1.24 12.08 -11.91
C ALA A 41 -0.63 13.16 -11.01
N THR A 42 -1.26 13.48 -9.87
CA THR A 42 -0.69 14.41 -8.88
C THR A 42 0.65 13.91 -8.37
N SER A 43 0.80 12.61 -8.10
CA SER A 43 2.09 12.04 -7.66
C SER A 43 3.18 12.20 -8.73
N VAL A 44 2.85 12.01 -10.01
CA VAL A 44 3.77 12.22 -11.13
C VAL A 44 4.15 13.70 -11.24
N VAL A 45 3.18 14.61 -11.19
CA VAL A 45 3.44 16.06 -11.24
C VAL A 45 4.36 16.50 -10.11
N LEU A 46 4.13 16.03 -8.89
CA LEU A 46 5.02 16.30 -7.75
C LEU A 46 6.44 15.75 -7.98
N GLY A 47 6.55 14.57 -8.62
CA GLY A 47 7.83 13.97 -8.98
C GLY A 47 8.57 14.71 -10.11
N LEU A 48 7.84 15.25 -11.09
CA LEU A 48 8.44 16.02 -12.19
C LEU A 48 9.16 17.28 -11.72
N VAL A 49 8.69 17.88 -10.63
CA VAL A 49 9.37 19.04 -10.01
C VAL A 49 10.80 18.67 -9.56
N GLN A 50 11.03 17.43 -9.14
CA GLN A 50 12.37 16.96 -8.76
C GLN A 50 13.31 16.92 -9.97
N VAL A 51 12.83 16.56 -11.16
CA VAL A 51 13.64 16.55 -12.39
C VAL A 51 14.17 17.94 -12.73
N TYR A 52 13.41 19.00 -12.44
CA TYR A 52 13.86 20.38 -12.67
C TYR A 52 14.94 20.84 -11.67
N ILE A 53 14.86 20.34 -10.44
CA ILE A 53 15.72 20.76 -9.32
C ILE A 53 17.10 20.10 -9.40
N TRP A 54 17.16 18.85 -9.84
CA TRP A 54 18.39 18.09 -10.00
C TRP A 54 19.03 18.36 -11.36
N ALA A 55 20.31 18.71 -11.36
CA ALA A 55 21.13 18.85 -12.56
C ALA A 55 22.24 17.80 -12.54
N PHE A 56 22.64 17.34 -13.73
CA PHE A 56 23.78 16.45 -13.87
C PHE A 56 25.04 17.27 -14.13
N ASP A 57 26.06 17.04 -13.32
CA ASP A 57 27.41 17.59 -13.43
C ASP A 57 28.38 16.42 -13.70
N ASP A 58 29.25 16.55 -14.71
CA ASP A 58 30.16 15.47 -15.13
C ASP A 58 31.21 15.09 -14.08
N VAL A 59 31.47 15.97 -13.10
CA VAL A 59 32.52 15.79 -12.07
C VAL A 59 31.92 15.40 -10.72
N LEU A 60 30.82 16.06 -10.30
CA LEU A 60 30.16 15.80 -9.01
C LEU A 60 28.94 14.87 -9.12
N GLY A 61 28.53 14.49 -10.33
CA GLY A 61 27.32 13.70 -10.58
C GLY A 61 26.05 14.52 -10.40
N CYS A 62 25.03 13.96 -9.75
CA CYS A 62 23.76 14.66 -9.50
C CYS A 62 23.94 15.76 -8.45
N VAL A 63 23.83 17.02 -8.87
CA VAL A 63 23.94 18.21 -8.02
C VAL A 63 22.68 19.06 -8.06
N PHE A 64 22.42 19.79 -6.98
CA PHE A 64 21.31 20.75 -6.93
C PHE A 64 21.59 21.96 -7.81
N ARG A 65 20.62 22.35 -8.64
CA ARG A 65 20.74 23.55 -9.47
C ARG A 65 20.77 24.80 -8.56
N PRO A 66 21.82 25.64 -8.61
CA PRO A 66 22.00 26.74 -7.65
C PRO A 66 20.90 27.81 -7.75
N SER A 67 20.35 28.05 -8.93
CA SER A 67 19.21 28.95 -9.15
C SER A 67 17.89 28.44 -8.56
N ALA A 68 17.81 27.16 -8.18
CA ALA A 68 16.59 26.52 -7.67
C ALA A 68 16.62 26.25 -6.16
N ILE A 69 17.68 26.61 -5.43
CA ILE A 69 17.84 26.27 -4.00
C ILE A 69 16.72 26.86 -3.13
N GLY A 70 16.37 28.13 -3.34
CA GLY A 70 15.30 28.79 -2.59
C GLY A 70 13.93 28.15 -2.86
N PHE A 71 13.62 27.91 -4.13
CA PHE A 71 12.38 27.21 -4.54
C PHE A 71 12.33 25.79 -3.99
N HIS A 72 13.42 25.02 -4.09
CA HIS A 72 13.52 23.66 -3.56
C HIS A 72 13.27 23.62 -2.05
N THR A 73 13.81 24.58 -1.30
CA THR A 73 13.60 24.65 0.14
C THR A 73 12.12 24.81 0.45
N VAL A 74 11.46 25.83 -0.11
CA VAL A 74 10.03 26.07 0.12
C VAL A 74 9.17 24.90 -0.35
N TRP A 75 9.45 24.37 -1.54
CA TRP A 75 8.74 23.22 -2.10
C TRP A 75 8.85 21.97 -1.22
N THR A 76 10.05 21.67 -0.75
CA THR A 76 10.32 20.52 0.12
C THR A 76 9.58 20.69 1.44
N TRP A 77 9.63 21.84 2.09
CA TRP A 77 8.87 22.10 3.30
C TRP A 77 7.36 21.89 3.13
N ILE A 78 6.77 22.42 2.05
CA ILE A 78 5.34 22.28 1.79
C ILE A 78 4.97 20.81 1.54
N THR A 79 5.71 20.14 0.68
CA THR A 79 5.42 18.74 0.32
C THR A 79 5.66 17.80 1.48
N GLU A 80 6.70 18.04 2.29
CA GLU A 80 6.98 17.27 3.49
C GLU A 80 5.89 17.47 4.53
N MET A 81 5.51 18.71 4.88
CA MET A 81 4.42 18.95 5.84
C MET A 81 3.10 18.32 5.37
N LEU A 82 2.77 18.41 4.09
CA LEU A 82 1.56 17.80 3.54
C LEU A 82 1.60 16.26 3.68
N LEU A 83 2.68 15.63 3.21
CA LEU A 83 2.78 14.17 3.11
C LEU A 83 3.02 13.50 4.46
N PHE A 84 3.80 14.14 5.33
CA PHE A 84 4.24 13.60 6.59
C PHE A 84 3.32 14.06 7.75
N LEU A 85 2.84 15.29 7.79
CA LEU A 85 1.99 15.73 8.91
C LEU A 85 0.49 15.67 8.58
N VAL A 86 0.07 16.35 7.51
CA VAL A 86 -1.36 16.56 7.23
C VAL A 86 -2.06 15.26 6.90
N ILE A 87 -1.49 14.46 5.99
CA ILE A 87 -2.12 13.19 5.58
C ILE A 87 -2.24 12.20 6.74
N PRO A 88 -1.21 11.93 7.56
CA PRO A 88 -1.32 10.99 8.67
C PRO A 88 -2.30 11.44 9.75
N VAL A 89 -2.34 12.75 10.05
CA VAL A 89 -3.33 13.31 10.98
C VAL A 89 -4.75 13.14 10.43
N ALA A 90 -4.98 13.44 9.14
CA ALA A 90 -6.27 13.22 8.50
C ALA A 90 -6.68 11.74 8.54
N CYS A 91 -5.77 10.82 8.20
CA CYS A 91 -5.98 9.38 8.32
C CYS A 91 -6.34 8.99 9.77
N LEU A 92 -5.65 9.53 10.78
CA LEU A 92 -5.92 9.22 12.19
C LEU A 92 -7.32 9.69 12.62
N VAL A 93 -7.70 10.91 12.24
CA VAL A 93 -9.04 11.46 12.51
C VAL A 93 -10.12 10.61 11.86
N ILE A 94 -9.96 10.28 10.58
CA ILE A 94 -10.93 9.46 9.82
C ILE A 94 -11.04 8.06 10.43
N ASN A 95 -9.92 7.40 10.75
CA ASN A 95 -9.94 6.09 11.40
C ASN A 95 -10.60 6.14 12.79
N GLY A 96 -10.39 7.21 13.56
CA GLY A 96 -11.08 7.44 14.83
C GLY A 96 -12.60 7.54 14.68
N LEU A 97 -13.08 8.28 13.68
CA LEU A 97 -14.51 8.39 13.36
C LEU A 97 -15.11 7.04 12.94
N VAL A 98 -14.39 6.29 12.08
CA VAL A 98 -14.80 4.95 11.65
C VAL A 98 -14.95 4.00 12.85
N ILE A 99 -13.97 3.96 13.76
CA ILE A 99 -14.03 3.11 14.96
C ILE A 99 -15.21 3.51 15.84
N ARG A 100 -15.45 4.82 16.01
CA ARG A 100 -16.58 5.31 16.83
C ARG A 100 -17.92 4.84 16.28
N GLU A 101 -18.11 4.95 14.96
CA GLU A 101 -19.35 4.52 14.33
C GLU A 101 -19.51 3.00 14.34
N ILE A 102 -18.42 2.23 14.15
CA ILE A 102 -18.47 0.77 14.27
C ILE A 102 -18.89 0.35 15.67
N LYS A 103 -18.32 0.97 16.72
CA LYS A 103 -18.73 0.70 18.11
C LYS A 103 -20.21 1.02 18.31
N ARG A 104 -20.69 2.14 17.77
CA ARG A 104 -22.11 2.51 17.82
C ARG A 104 -23.00 1.46 17.14
N ILE A 105 -22.65 1.03 15.92
CA ILE A 105 -23.38 0.00 15.17
C ILE A 105 -23.35 -1.34 15.91
N GLN A 106 -22.21 -1.72 16.49
CA GLN A 106 -22.07 -2.95 17.27
C GLN A 106 -22.94 -2.95 18.51
N VAL A 107 -22.99 -1.84 19.26
CA VAL A 107 -23.89 -1.71 20.43
C VAL A 107 -25.35 -1.80 20.01
N GLN A 108 -25.74 -1.15 18.90
CA GLN A 108 -27.10 -1.25 18.36
C GLN A 108 -27.46 -2.66 17.87
N SER A 109 -26.50 -3.35 17.26
CA SER A 109 -26.67 -4.69 16.70
C SER A 109 -26.67 -5.77 17.81
N ALA A 110 -25.91 -5.56 18.89
CA ALA A 110 -25.96 -6.38 20.10
C ALA A 110 -27.31 -6.26 20.80
N ALA A 111 -27.90 -5.05 20.84
CA ALA A 111 -29.27 -4.86 21.34
C ALA A 111 -30.33 -5.55 20.46
N HIS A 112 -30.05 -5.77 19.17
CA HIS A 112 -30.93 -6.47 18.22
C HIS A 112 -30.52 -7.94 17.96
N GLY A 113 -29.58 -8.51 18.73
CA GLY A 113 -29.14 -9.90 18.61
C GLY A 113 -28.46 -10.28 17.28
N HIS A 114 -28.08 -9.31 16.44
CA HIS A 114 -27.38 -9.57 15.17
C HIS A 114 -25.87 -9.34 15.33
N GLY A 115 -25.08 -10.40 15.19
CA GLY A 115 -23.62 -10.31 15.15
C GLY A 115 -23.14 -9.67 13.85
N ALA A 116 -22.64 -8.44 13.89
CA ALA A 116 -22.01 -7.80 12.74
C ALA A 116 -20.61 -8.39 12.49
N ASN A 117 -20.31 -8.81 11.26
CA ASN A 117 -19.00 -9.35 10.86
C ASN A 117 -17.98 -8.21 10.57
N PRO A 118 -16.96 -7.97 11.41
CA PRO A 118 -16.06 -6.82 11.29
C PRO A 118 -14.81 -7.08 10.42
N ALA A 119 -14.75 -8.20 9.69
CA ALA A 119 -13.53 -8.71 9.07
C ALA A 119 -12.90 -7.75 8.05
N SER A 120 -13.70 -7.07 7.21
CA SER A 120 -13.17 -6.14 6.21
C SER A 120 -12.61 -4.85 6.83
N THR A 121 -13.12 -4.41 7.97
CA THR A 121 -12.65 -3.20 8.64
C THR A 121 -11.33 -3.44 9.38
N THR A 122 -11.14 -4.65 9.91
CA THR A 122 -9.93 -5.00 10.68
C THR A 122 -8.67 -4.85 9.84
N THR A 123 -8.65 -5.35 8.61
CA THR A 123 -7.51 -5.20 7.68
C THR A 123 -7.15 -3.75 7.43
N LEU A 124 -8.14 -2.90 7.16
CA LEU A 124 -7.93 -1.49 6.78
C LEU A 124 -7.50 -0.64 7.98
N LEU A 125 -8.00 -0.97 9.18
CA LEU A 125 -7.50 -0.38 10.42
C LEU A 125 -6.05 -0.79 10.67
N CYS A 126 -5.70 -2.06 10.52
CA CYS A 126 -4.31 -2.52 10.67
C CYS A 126 -3.36 -1.83 9.68
N VAL A 127 -3.74 -1.73 8.41
CA VAL A 127 -2.97 -1.00 7.38
C VAL A 127 -2.78 0.47 7.75
N SER A 128 -3.83 1.13 8.23
CA SER A 128 -3.78 2.54 8.63
C SER A 128 -2.92 2.77 9.87
N PHE A 129 -3.05 1.92 10.90
CA PHE A 129 -2.21 2.01 12.09
C PHE A 129 -0.75 1.72 11.76
N TYR A 130 -0.47 0.70 10.95
CA TYR A 130 0.88 0.41 10.48
C TYR A 130 1.50 1.59 9.75
N PHE A 131 0.73 2.23 8.87
CA PHE A 131 1.15 3.44 8.18
C PHE A 131 1.44 4.59 9.16
N ILE A 132 0.60 4.80 10.18
CA ILE A 132 0.86 5.81 11.22
C ILE A 132 2.15 5.49 12.00
N PHE A 133 2.33 4.24 12.43
CA PHE A 133 3.51 3.81 13.20
C PHE A 133 4.82 3.91 12.44
N THR A 134 4.79 3.69 11.13
CA THR A 134 6.00 3.80 10.29
C THR A 134 6.27 5.23 9.84
N LEU A 135 5.23 6.04 9.66
CA LEU A 135 5.38 7.39 9.13
C LEU A 135 5.62 8.44 10.22
N LEU A 136 4.96 8.35 11.39
CA LEU A 136 5.16 9.31 12.50
C LEU A 136 6.62 9.45 12.94
N PRO A 137 7.39 8.36 13.14
CA PRO A 137 8.80 8.49 13.49
C PRO A 137 9.60 9.25 12.43
N ALA A 138 9.31 9.03 11.14
CA ALA A 138 9.97 9.75 10.05
C ALA A 138 9.69 11.25 10.14
N THR A 139 8.45 11.64 10.45
CA THR A 139 8.07 13.05 10.54
C THR A 139 8.74 13.75 11.71
N ILE A 140 8.82 13.07 12.86
CA ILE A 140 9.46 13.59 14.07
C ILE A 140 10.95 13.83 13.81
N VAL A 141 11.64 12.85 13.22
CA VAL A 141 13.06 12.98 12.86
C VAL A 141 13.28 14.16 11.91
N TYR A 142 12.45 14.30 10.88
CA TYR A 142 12.54 15.42 9.94
C TYR A 142 12.29 16.78 10.60
N ALA A 143 11.30 16.88 11.50
CA ALA A 143 11.03 18.13 12.22
C ALA A 143 12.21 18.54 13.12
N ILE A 144 12.84 17.56 13.77
CA ILE A 144 14.00 17.76 14.65
C ILE A 144 15.24 18.20 13.88
N GLN A 145 15.32 17.96 12.55
CA GLN A 145 16.47 18.36 11.72
C GLN A 145 16.85 19.83 11.91
N THR A 146 15.87 20.71 12.06
CA THR A 146 16.09 22.16 12.23
C THR A 146 16.74 22.54 13.56
N SER A 147 16.63 21.67 14.56
CA SER A 147 17.10 21.91 15.93
C SER A 147 18.50 21.33 16.19
N ILE A 148 19.05 20.53 15.27
CA ILE A 148 20.37 19.90 15.43
C ILE A 148 21.38 20.64 14.55
N PRO A 149 22.29 21.44 15.13
CA PRO A 149 23.32 22.12 14.37
C PRO A 149 24.31 21.11 13.80
N GLN A 150 24.73 21.34 12.55
CA GLN A 150 25.91 20.72 11.99
C GLN A 150 27.15 21.22 12.74
N GLY A 151 28.05 20.31 13.11
CA GLY A 151 29.32 20.66 13.77
C GLY A 151 30.21 21.52 12.86
N ASP A 152 31.26 22.12 13.41
CA ASP A 152 32.18 22.97 12.64
C ASP A 152 32.81 22.18 11.47
N PRO A 153 32.52 22.55 10.21
CA PRO A 153 33.01 21.82 9.04
C PRO A 153 34.51 22.02 8.77
N TYR A 154 35.17 23.00 9.41
CA TYR A 154 36.61 23.25 9.25
C TYR A 154 37.46 22.50 10.28
N LEU A 155 36.83 21.77 11.21
CA LEU A 155 37.53 20.94 12.17
C LEU A 155 38.23 19.78 11.45
N LYS A 156 39.46 19.44 11.82
CA LYS A 156 40.16 18.25 11.27
C LYS A 156 39.37 16.97 11.57
N LEU A 157 39.27 16.09 10.56
CA LEU A 157 38.50 14.83 10.60
C LEU A 157 38.80 13.98 11.85
N ASP A 158 40.07 13.93 12.27
CA ASP A 158 40.55 13.16 13.43
C ASP A 158 39.91 13.62 14.75
N LYS A 159 39.41 14.87 14.81
CA LYS A 159 38.75 15.44 15.98
C LYS A 159 37.23 15.34 15.95
N TRP A 160 36.62 14.98 14.82
CA TRP A 160 35.16 14.84 14.71
C TRP A 160 34.62 13.76 15.64
N ALA A 161 35.37 12.66 15.81
CA ALA A 161 35.01 11.57 16.71
C ALA A 161 35.07 11.94 18.20
N SER A 162 35.68 13.07 18.56
CA SER A 162 35.81 13.53 19.94
C SER A 162 34.84 14.68 20.27
N ASP A 163 34.38 15.42 19.26
CA ASP A 163 33.47 16.55 19.43
C ASP A 163 32.03 16.10 19.78
N PRO A 164 31.44 16.57 20.89
CA PRO A 164 30.08 16.22 21.29
C PRO A 164 29.01 16.63 20.25
N THR A 165 29.24 17.70 19.49
CA THR A 165 28.33 18.22 18.46
C THR A 165 28.28 17.29 17.26
N TRP A 166 29.45 16.85 16.78
CA TRP A 166 29.56 15.88 15.69
C TRP A 166 29.01 14.50 16.10
N LYS A 167 29.24 14.05 17.35
CA LYS A 167 28.63 12.82 17.86
C LYS A 167 27.10 12.88 17.85
N ALA A 168 26.52 13.98 18.33
CA ALA A 168 25.07 14.17 18.33
C ALA A 168 24.50 14.21 16.91
N TYR A 169 25.19 14.90 15.99
CA TYR A 169 24.81 14.96 14.58
C TYR A 169 24.88 13.59 13.88
N PHE A 170 25.95 12.80 14.10
CA PHE A 170 26.06 11.45 13.54
C PHE A 170 25.04 10.48 14.14
N LEU A 171 24.75 10.58 15.44
CA LEU A 171 23.68 9.82 16.07
C LEU A 171 22.34 10.14 15.42
N TYR A 172 22.03 11.43 15.23
CA TYR A 172 20.84 11.86 14.53
C TYR A 172 20.78 11.32 13.09
N LEU A 173 21.88 11.43 12.32
CA LEU A 173 21.94 10.89 10.97
C LEU A 173 21.71 9.37 10.94
N THR A 174 22.26 8.65 11.91
CA THR A 174 22.08 7.19 12.02
C THR A 174 20.62 6.86 12.31
N ILE A 175 19.99 7.53 13.29
CA ILE A 175 18.57 7.36 13.62
C ILE A 175 17.71 7.69 12.41
N ARG A 176 18.00 8.79 11.73
CA ARG A 176 17.28 9.21 10.53
C ARG A 176 17.35 8.16 9.43
N LYS A 177 18.53 7.61 9.15
CA LYS A 177 18.70 6.58 8.13
C LYS A 177 17.92 5.31 8.47
N VAL A 178 17.97 4.86 9.73
CA VAL A 178 17.19 3.70 10.18
C VAL A 178 15.68 3.94 10.00
N VAL A 179 15.19 5.12 10.37
CA VAL A 179 13.76 5.46 10.25
C VAL A 179 13.33 5.59 8.79
N GLU A 180 14.15 6.19 7.93
CA GLU A 180 13.91 6.28 6.48
C GLU A 180 13.80 4.87 5.87
N GLU A 181 14.71 3.96 6.22
CA GLU A 181 14.66 2.57 5.73
C GLU A 181 13.41 1.82 6.22
N ILE A 182 13.02 1.99 7.48
CA ILE A 182 11.76 1.42 7.98
C ILE A 182 10.57 1.98 7.19
N CYS A 183 10.56 3.29 6.93
CA CYS A 183 9.50 3.92 6.15
C CYS A 183 9.47 3.41 4.70
N LEU A 184 10.62 3.14 4.09
CA LEU A 184 10.73 2.54 2.75
C LEU A 184 10.35 1.05 2.74
N SER A 185 10.60 0.31 3.82
CA SER A 185 10.18 -1.09 3.95
C SER A 185 8.65 -1.27 4.05
N ASN A 186 7.92 -0.18 4.30
CA ASN A 186 6.46 -0.16 4.39
C ASN A 186 5.81 -0.79 3.14
N TYR A 187 6.33 -0.47 1.95
CA TYR A 187 5.80 -1.00 0.68
C TYR A 187 5.80 -2.53 0.60
N ALA A 188 6.86 -3.18 1.07
CA ALA A 188 6.96 -4.64 1.11
C ALA A 188 6.08 -5.24 2.21
N SER A 189 5.94 -4.53 3.33
CA SER A 189 5.22 -5.00 4.52
C SER A 189 3.70 -5.03 4.32
N TYR A 190 3.15 -4.23 3.40
CA TYR A 190 1.72 -4.30 3.09
C TYR A 190 1.28 -5.69 2.63
N PHE A 191 2.10 -6.40 1.85
CA PHE A 191 1.80 -7.77 1.44
C PHE A 191 1.57 -8.69 2.64
N ILE A 192 2.46 -8.62 3.63
CA ILE A 192 2.38 -9.40 4.87
C ILE A 192 1.11 -9.04 5.65
N ILE A 193 0.81 -7.75 5.77
CA ILE A 193 -0.38 -7.28 6.48
C ILE A 193 -1.66 -7.78 5.81
N TYR A 194 -1.77 -7.67 4.48
CA TYR A 194 -2.92 -8.20 3.73
C TYR A 194 -3.04 -9.71 3.85
N TYR A 195 -1.93 -10.43 3.92
CA TYR A 195 -1.94 -11.87 4.18
C TYR A 195 -2.43 -12.21 5.60
N VAL A 196 -1.92 -11.54 6.64
CA VAL A 196 -2.30 -11.85 8.03
C VAL A 196 -3.72 -11.40 8.36
N THR A 197 -4.18 -10.29 7.79
CA THR A 197 -5.46 -9.67 8.18
C THR A 197 -6.58 -9.91 7.17
N GLY A 198 -6.27 -10.14 5.89
CA GLY A 198 -7.25 -10.22 4.81
C GLY A 198 -7.77 -11.62 4.57
N VAL A 199 -9.00 -11.91 5.04
CA VAL A 199 -9.65 -13.23 4.81
C VAL A 199 -9.80 -13.54 3.31
N TYR A 200 -10.20 -12.54 2.51
CA TYR A 200 -10.34 -12.68 1.05
C TYR A 200 -8.99 -12.90 0.35
N PHE A 201 -7.96 -12.14 0.75
CA PHE A 201 -6.62 -12.27 0.19
C PHE A 201 -6.03 -13.65 0.50
N ARG A 202 -6.16 -14.14 1.73
CA ARG A 202 -5.74 -15.49 2.09
C ARG A 202 -6.45 -16.57 1.29
N ARG A 203 -7.77 -16.46 1.11
CA ARG A 203 -8.53 -17.43 0.32
C ARG A 203 -8.02 -17.47 -1.12
N ALA A 204 -7.93 -16.33 -1.79
CA ALA A 204 -7.40 -16.25 -3.15
C ALA A 204 -5.96 -16.77 -3.26
N PHE A 205 -5.09 -16.42 -2.29
CA PHE A 205 -3.71 -16.90 -2.26
C PHE A 205 -3.63 -18.41 -2.08
N THR A 206 -4.48 -18.97 -1.22
CA THR A 206 -4.55 -20.42 -0.98
C THR A 206 -5.12 -21.13 -2.21
N ASP A 207 -6.12 -20.56 -2.88
CA ASP A 207 -6.70 -21.10 -4.11
C ASP A 207 -5.65 -21.16 -5.24
N LEU A 208 -4.83 -20.11 -5.41
CA LEU A 208 -3.72 -20.09 -6.36
C LEU A 208 -2.70 -21.21 -6.12
N PHE A 209 -2.31 -21.44 -4.86
CA PHE A 209 -1.36 -22.49 -4.50
C PHE A 209 -1.98 -23.89 -4.48
N MET A 210 -3.27 -24.04 -4.14
CA MET A 210 -3.98 -25.30 -4.20
C MET A 210 -4.28 -25.71 -5.66
N TRP A 211 -4.55 -24.76 -6.56
CA TRP A 211 -4.65 -25.04 -8.00
C TRP A 211 -3.31 -25.42 -8.63
N ALA A 212 -2.19 -24.85 -8.16
CA ALA A 212 -0.87 -25.32 -8.55
C ALA A 212 -0.69 -26.80 -8.20
N ASN A 213 -1.11 -27.22 -7.00
CA ASN A 213 -1.08 -28.63 -6.57
C ASN A 213 -2.12 -29.51 -7.30
N PHE A 214 -3.29 -28.97 -7.69
CA PHE A 214 -4.32 -29.71 -8.43
C PHE A 214 -3.95 -29.90 -9.91
N SER A 215 -3.26 -28.93 -10.53
CA SER A 215 -2.77 -29.03 -11.91
C SER A 215 -1.66 -30.09 -12.05
N ILE A 216 -0.81 -30.24 -11.03
CA ILE A 216 0.20 -31.30 -10.93
C ILE A 216 -0.49 -32.67 -10.75
N ARG A 217 -1.54 -32.76 -9.92
CA ARG A 217 -2.34 -33.99 -9.76
C ARG A 217 -3.11 -34.38 -11.03
N ARG A 218 -3.67 -33.44 -11.80
CA ARG A 218 -4.33 -33.72 -13.10
C ARG A 218 -3.34 -34.24 -14.16
N LYS A 219 -2.12 -33.71 -14.22
CA LYS A 219 -1.08 -34.24 -15.12
C LYS A 219 -0.64 -35.65 -14.72
N SER A 220 -0.59 -35.97 -13.42
CA SER A 220 -0.27 -37.33 -12.95
C SER A 220 -1.41 -38.33 -13.20
N PHE A 221 -2.67 -37.92 -13.06
CA PHE A 221 -3.82 -38.79 -13.31
C PHE A 221 -3.98 -39.11 -14.79
N ASN A 222 -3.88 -38.11 -15.69
CA ASN A 222 -3.97 -38.32 -17.14
C ASN A 222 -2.81 -39.13 -17.74
N ARG A 223 -1.69 -39.32 -17.01
CA ARG A 223 -0.59 -40.18 -17.46
C ARG A 223 -0.76 -41.63 -17.02
N ALA A 224 -1.56 -41.89 -15.98
CA ALA A 224 -1.90 -43.23 -15.52
C ALA A 224 -3.07 -43.83 -16.33
N THR A 225 -4.02 -43.03 -16.79
CA THR A 225 -5.18 -43.53 -17.56
C THR A 225 -4.90 -43.88 -19.03
N THR A 226 -3.76 -43.47 -19.60
CA THR A 226 -3.42 -43.77 -21.01
C THR A 226 -2.65 -45.09 -21.18
N SER A 227 -2.31 -45.81 -20.10
CA SER A 227 -1.57 -47.08 -20.20
C SER A 227 -2.46 -48.33 -20.22
N ASP A 228 -3.74 -48.23 -19.84
CA ASP A 228 -4.55 -49.41 -19.50
C ASP A 228 -5.80 -49.66 -20.37
N TYR A 229 -5.97 -48.99 -21.51
CA TYR A 229 -7.10 -49.27 -22.39
C TYR A 229 -6.66 -49.58 -23.82
N ILE A 230 -6.28 -50.85 -24.02
CA ILE A 230 -6.54 -51.58 -25.27
C ILE A 230 -8.02 -52.03 -25.19
N PRO A 231 -8.95 -51.52 -26.00
CA PRO A 231 -10.30 -52.04 -26.04
C PRO A 231 -10.39 -53.15 -27.10
N THR A 232 -10.54 -54.38 -26.63
CA THR A 232 -11.13 -55.47 -27.41
C THR A 232 -12.59 -55.15 -27.72
N CYS A 233 -12.94 -55.09 -29.00
CA CYS A 233 -14.31 -54.99 -29.49
C CYS A 233 -15.19 -56.16 -29.03
N ASN A 234 -16.39 -55.88 -28.51
CA ASN A 234 -17.60 -56.59 -28.88
C ASN A 234 -18.89 -55.97 -28.31
N GLY A 235 -19.90 -55.77 -29.18
CA GLY A 235 -21.30 -56.06 -28.85
C GLY A 235 -22.21 -54.94 -28.30
N LYS A 236 -22.87 -54.24 -29.24
CA LYS A 236 -24.30 -53.82 -29.26
C LYS A 236 -24.88 -52.86 -28.19
N ALA A 237 -25.55 -51.82 -28.74
CA ALA A 237 -26.66 -51.00 -28.20
C ALA A 237 -26.27 -50.01 -27.07
N LEU A 238 -26.75 -48.77 -26.95
CA LEU A 238 -27.85 -47.99 -27.55
C LEU A 238 -27.48 -46.50 -27.23
N CYS A 239 -27.26 -45.65 -28.24
CA CYS A 239 -28.11 -44.51 -28.64
C CYS A 239 -28.22 -43.31 -27.67
N SER A 240 -27.87 -42.13 -28.21
CA SER A 240 -28.31 -40.75 -27.90
C SER A 240 -27.92 -40.14 -26.53
N GLU A 241 -27.37 -38.94 -26.39
CA GLU A 241 -27.39 -37.73 -27.22
C GLU A 241 -26.02 -37.01 -27.20
N THR A 242 -25.54 -36.65 -28.38
CA THR A 242 -24.48 -35.67 -28.62
C THR A 242 -25.05 -34.67 -29.60
N PHE A 243 -25.19 -33.40 -29.23
CA PHE A 243 -25.25 -32.28 -30.19
C PHE A 243 -24.69 -31.02 -29.50
N VAL A 244 -23.40 -30.71 -29.72
CA VAL A 244 -22.85 -29.72 -30.69
C VAL A 244 -22.96 -28.29 -30.10
N LEU A 245 -21.93 -27.72 -29.45
CA LEU A 245 -20.69 -27.11 -29.96
C LEU A 245 -20.86 -26.10 -31.11
N ASN A 246 -20.59 -24.84 -30.76
CA ASN A 246 -19.77 -23.82 -31.44
C ASN A 246 -20.18 -23.21 -32.79
N GLU A 247 -19.79 -21.92 -32.89
CA GLU A 247 -19.48 -21.13 -34.10
C GLU A 247 -20.71 -20.72 -34.95
N MET A 248 -20.80 -19.52 -35.54
CA MET A 248 -19.85 -18.49 -35.93
C MET A 248 -20.65 -17.24 -36.34
N ASP A 249 -19.96 -16.10 -36.34
CA ASP A 249 -20.01 -15.01 -37.32
C ASP A 249 -21.28 -14.22 -37.69
N ASP A 250 -21.03 -12.92 -37.83
CA ASP A 250 -21.60 -11.95 -38.77
C ASP A 250 -23.11 -11.65 -38.71
N GLN A 251 -23.45 -10.56 -38.02
CA GLN A 251 -24.11 -9.38 -38.62
C GLN A 251 -24.13 -8.17 -37.66
#